data_AF-A0A3C1CIT2-F1
#
_entry.id   AF-A0A3C1CIT2-F1
#
_cell.length_a   1.000
_cell.length_b   1.000
_cell.length_c   1.000
_cell.angle_alpha   90.00
_cell.angle_beta   90.00
_cell.angle_gamma   90.00
#
_symmetry.space_group_name_H-M   'P 1'
#
loop_
_entity.id
_entity.type
_entity.pdbx_description
1 polymer ?
#
loop_
_entity_poly.entity_id
_entity_poly.type
_entity_poly.pdbx_seq_one_letter_code
_entity_poly.pdbx_strand_id
1 'polypeptide(L)'
;MLKRRLTTAVAGMALLVGFVAAGDRGVFPSASTQPADTASFFPGCNAPVSALGTLTVVVGTVTCQEMPSADLGGTTAFSYYVPKQCAPAVLDPVGARCPVLYLLHGFGGDYTSELGTASAPSAMVAALDSGPPVDPNHVLDPWDYGNPSGWVPMSPIDFILVAPDGRTVPGGYGPGPGLDGFWMDWNPRYGAGGDQHVYGTPPPRFEASLLDELVPYVDQNFPAGQGRDWQALQGTSLGGFGSYKDGLQHPDTWASLGSISGALNFLIAPGPQPLSPITGRSPVSVSPPAGVPYFQVPGVVSANVPVTSLPAPIEDFGVALYALGDPVGDQAFYRGNMPVDLAGNGHATAGGTPSLDIRGFSNDAVPRQASDVESPQNYASAQAFEALVLDMNVQMEAAFAAEGVTNTYQLHPGIHEDVYWNPFLRQELAGQYANVLHPDGTGAPPPVPTSFDYRTIATQFDIWGWHVSVQRPDVDFLDLTGVNCQGLTLQGTGLVTVDVPASCGTGVHGSPTVTVDLGPGAPVDDGPDAAAIPAYGGTARISLTPLAG
;
A
#
# COMPACT_ATOMS: atom_id res chain seq x y z
N MET A 1 -41.56 54.43 20.53
CA MET A 1 -40.77 55.55 19.95
C MET A 1 -39.48 54.94 19.41
N LEU A 2 -39.35 54.64 18.13
CA LEU A 2 -39.15 55.52 16.97
C LEU A 2 -37.67 55.98 16.82
N LYS A 3 -37.10 55.66 15.63
CA LYS A 3 -35.93 56.28 14.93
C LYS A 3 -34.54 55.92 15.47
N ARG A 4 -33.45 55.72 14.70
CA ARG A 4 -33.02 55.84 13.27
C ARG A 4 -31.51 55.45 13.30
N ARG A 5 -30.78 54.88 12.33
CA ARG A 5 -30.51 55.15 10.89
C ARG A 5 -29.81 53.88 10.32
N LEU A 6 -30.13 53.35 9.12
CA LEU A 6 -29.58 53.70 7.77
C LEU A 6 -28.02 53.81 7.77
N THR A 7 -27.24 53.15 6.90
CA THR A 7 -27.42 52.98 5.43
C THR A 7 -26.37 52.04 4.78
N THR A 8 -26.73 51.52 3.58
CA THR A 8 -25.92 51.12 2.39
C THR A 8 -25.07 49.83 2.42
N ALA A 9 -24.99 48.99 1.38
CA ALA A 9 -25.59 48.99 0.04
C ALA A 9 -25.60 47.57 -0.58
N VAL A 10 -26.48 47.40 -1.56
CA VAL A 10 -26.70 46.27 -2.45
C VAL A 10 -25.60 46.19 -3.52
N ALA A 11 -25.06 44.99 -3.77
CA ALA A 11 -24.51 44.51 -5.06
C ALA A 11 -24.00 43.07 -4.84
N GLY A 12 -24.28 42.04 -5.63
CA GLY A 12 -25.18 41.85 -6.76
C GLY A 12 -25.31 40.32 -6.92
N MET A 13 -26.54 39.83 -7.00
CA MET A 13 -26.85 38.42 -7.27
C MET A 13 -27.42 38.39 -8.69
N ALA A 14 -26.57 38.08 -9.68
CA ALA A 14 -26.97 37.81 -11.05
C ALA A 14 -25.82 37.19 -11.87
N LEU A 15 -26.07 35.96 -12.30
CA LEU A 15 -25.55 35.28 -13.49
C LEU A 15 -24.04 35.05 -13.65
N LEU A 16 -23.67 33.76 -13.62
CA LEU A 16 -23.06 33.11 -14.77
C LEU A 16 -23.32 31.59 -14.73
N VAL A 17 -24.42 31.21 -15.40
CA VAL A 17 -24.53 29.91 -16.07
C VAL A 17 -23.66 29.99 -17.31
N GLY A 18 -22.77 29.01 -17.48
CA GLY A 18 -22.05 28.78 -18.73
C GLY A 18 -20.54 28.75 -18.56
N PHE A 19 -19.98 27.54 -18.48
CA PHE A 19 -18.78 27.12 -19.22
C PHE A 19 -18.74 25.58 -19.24
N VAL A 20 -19.60 25.00 -20.08
CA VAL A 20 -19.28 23.78 -20.81
C VAL A 20 -18.91 24.25 -22.22
N ALA A 21 -17.79 23.76 -22.74
CA ALA A 21 -17.18 24.06 -24.03
C ALA A 21 -16.31 25.35 -24.12
N ALA A 22 -15.06 25.23 -23.69
CA ALA A 22 -13.88 25.66 -24.45
C ALA A 22 -12.64 25.08 -23.76
N GLY A 23 -11.74 24.46 -24.52
CA GLY A 23 -10.55 23.80 -24.00
C GLY A 23 -9.54 24.77 -23.41
N ASP A 24 -9.61 24.97 -22.11
CA ASP A 24 -8.47 25.42 -21.32
C ASP A 24 -7.89 24.20 -20.60
N ARG A 25 -6.69 23.82 -21.04
CA ARG A 25 -5.84 22.84 -20.37
C ARG A 25 -5.74 23.25 -18.90
N GLY A 26 -6.16 22.36 -18.00
CA GLY A 26 -5.99 22.53 -16.57
C GLY A 26 -4.58 23.02 -16.30
N VAL A 27 -4.47 24.14 -15.60
CA VAL A 27 -3.18 24.65 -15.13
C VAL A 27 -2.74 23.70 -14.02
N PHE A 28 -2.01 22.67 -14.41
CA PHE A 28 -1.24 21.83 -13.49
C PHE A 28 -0.23 22.74 -12.78
N PRO A 29 0.01 22.56 -11.46
CA PRO A 29 1.03 23.33 -10.77
C PRO A 29 2.37 23.06 -11.45
N SER A 30 2.95 24.11 -12.05
CA SER A 30 4.31 24.07 -12.52
C SER A 30 5.23 23.81 -11.33
N ALA A 31 6.07 22.77 -11.45
CA ALA A 31 7.05 22.37 -10.46
C ALA A 31 7.69 23.59 -9.79
N SER A 32 7.59 23.66 -8.46
CA SER A 32 8.33 24.67 -7.72
C SER A 32 9.80 24.49 -8.07
N THR A 33 10.42 25.54 -8.63
CA THR A 33 11.86 25.55 -8.87
C THR A 33 12.53 25.78 -7.52
N GLN A 34 12.62 24.70 -6.73
CA GLN A 34 13.52 24.66 -5.58
C GLN A 34 14.92 25.01 -6.09
N PRO A 35 15.65 25.92 -5.41
CA PRO A 35 17.04 26.18 -5.75
C PRO A 35 17.82 24.86 -5.71
N ALA A 36 18.74 24.68 -6.65
CA ALA A 36 19.61 23.50 -6.69
C ALA A 36 20.49 23.47 -5.44
N ASP A 37 19.98 22.86 -4.37
CA ASP A 37 20.73 22.62 -3.16
C ASP A 37 21.77 21.55 -3.46
N THR A 38 23.03 21.84 -3.13
CA THR A 38 24.17 20.92 -3.27
C THR A 38 24.14 19.78 -2.24
N ALA A 39 23.01 19.55 -1.57
CA ALA A 39 22.81 18.50 -0.60
C ALA A 39 22.58 17.15 -1.31
N SER A 40 23.15 16.06 -0.78
CA SER A 40 22.83 14.71 -1.25
C SER A 40 21.33 14.47 -1.11
N PHE A 41 20.68 13.93 -2.17
CA PHE A 41 19.27 13.57 -2.15
C PHE A 41 18.96 12.49 -1.10
N PHE A 42 19.94 11.62 -0.82
CA PHE A 42 19.92 10.67 0.29
C PHE A 42 20.94 11.10 1.36
N PRO A 43 20.61 12.07 2.22
CA PRO A 43 21.56 12.65 3.16
C PRO A 43 22.04 11.63 4.19
N GLY A 44 23.36 11.41 4.26
CA GLY A 44 23.94 10.43 5.17
C GLY A 44 23.90 9.00 4.65
N CYS A 45 23.30 8.76 3.48
CA CYS A 45 23.36 7.48 2.83
C CYS A 45 24.62 7.34 1.98
N ASN A 46 25.55 6.52 2.45
CA ASN A 46 26.70 6.10 1.68
C ASN A 46 26.75 4.58 1.77
N ALA A 47 26.82 3.89 0.64
CA ALA A 47 26.96 2.44 0.61
C ALA A 47 28.18 1.99 1.43
N PRO A 48 28.03 1.15 2.47
CA PRO A 48 29.17 0.53 3.13
C PRO A 48 29.80 -0.50 2.18
N VAL A 49 30.66 -0.03 1.29
CA VAL A 49 31.43 -0.86 0.37
C VAL A 49 32.76 -1.25 1.00
N SER A 50 33.12 -2.52 0.87
CA SER A 50 34.45 -3.00 1.23
C SER A 50 35.50 -2.35 0.31
N ALA A 51 36.78 -2.45 0.67
CA ALA A 51 37.89 -2.02 -0.19
C ALA A 51 37.92 -2.74 -1.57
N LEU A 52 37.14 -3.81 -1.74
CA LEU A 52 37.01 -4.60 -2.95
C LEU A 52 35.70 -4.32 -3.72
N GLY A 53 34.88 -3.36 -3.27
CA GLY A 53 33.62 -2.97 -3.91
C GLY A 53 32.42 -3.90 -3.61
N THR A 54 32.56 -4.83 -2.66
CA THR A 54 31.45 -5.68 -2.19
C THR A 54 30.68 -5.02 -1.04
N LEU A 55 29.35 -5.16 -1.02
CA LEU A 55 28.52 -4.70 0.08
C LEU A 55 28.99 -5.32 1.41
N THR A 56 29.14 -4.48 2.43
CA THR A 56 29.38 -4.93 3.80
C THR A 56 28.11 -4.72 4.62
N VAL A 57 27.40 -5.82 4.90
CA VAL A 57 26.18 -5.77 5.72
C VAL A 57 26.53 -5.42 7.16
N VAL A 58 25.97 -4.30 7.63
CA VAL A 58 26.10 -3.81 9.00
C VAL A 58 25.03 -4.44 9.88
N VAL A 59 25.42 -4.99 11.02
CA VAL A 59 24.53 -5.71 11.94
C VAL A 59 24.29 -4.91 13.22
N GLY A 60 23.04 -4.88 13.68
CA GLY A 60 22.64 -4.29 14.95
C GLY A 60 22.63 -2.77 14.97
N THR A 61 22.59 -2.13 13.80
CA THR A 61 22.53 -0.66 13.65
C THR A 61 21.77 -0.33 12.37
N VAL A 62 20.85 0.63 12.44
CA VAL A 62 20.13 1.14 11.27
C VAL A 62 21.14 1.77 10.32
N THR A 63 21.20 1.25 9.11
CA THR A 63 22.10 1.69 8.04
C THR A 63 21.28 1.85 6.77
N CYS A 64 21.83 2.44 5.71
CA CYS A 64 21.16 2.49 4.43
C CYS A 64 22.12 2.17 3.29
N GLN A 65 21.54 1.87 2.14
CA GLN A 65 22.24 1.48 0.93
C GLN A 65 21.60 2.17 -0.27
N GLU A 66 22.42 2.80 -1.10
CA GLU A 66 22.00 3.26 -2.43
C GLU A 66 22.05 2.11 -3.43
N MET A 67 21.09 2.07 -4.35
CA MET A 67 20.94 1.01 -5.35
C MET A 67 20.54 1.62 -6.70
N PRO A 68 21.17 1.22 -7.82
CA PRO A 68 20.65 1.59 -9.14
C PRO A 68 19.29 0.91 -9.37
N SER A 69 18.34 1.66 -9.90
CA SER A 69 17.01 1.19 -10.27
C SER A 69 16.76 1.50 -11.74
N ALA A 70 16.57 0.45 -12.53
CA ALA A 70 16.16 0.56 -13.92
C ALA A 70 14.69 1.00 -14.02
N ASP A 71 13.84 0.54 -13.10
CA ASP A 71 12.41 0.84 -13.03
C ASP A 71 12.09 2.27 -12.55
N LEU A 72 13.02 2.92 -11.85
CA LEU A 72 12.94 4.34 -11.49
C LEU A 72 13.87 5.22 -12.36
N GLY A 73 14.70 4.62 -13.19
CA GLY A 73 15.58 5.32 -14.14
C GLY A 73 16.79 6.04 -13.51
N GLY A 74 17.17 5.69 -12.28
CA GLY A 74 18.20 6.40 -11.53
C GLY A 74 18.75 5.62 -10.35
N THR A 75 19.30 6.31 -9.36
CA THR A 75 19.74 5.71 -8.08
C THR A 75 18.68 5.97 -7.03
N THR A 76 18.20 4.90 -6.39
CA THR A 76 17.32 4.95 -5.21
C THR A 76 18.10 4.56 -3.94
N ALA A 77 17.46 4.61 -2.78
CA ALA A 77 18.03 4.14 -1.52
C ALA A 77 17.01 3.35 -0.70
N PHE A 78 17.50 2.58 0.25
CA PHE A 78 16.70 1.95 1.29
C PHE A 78 17.47 1.93 2.61
N SER A 79 16.78 2.07 3.74
CA SER A 79 17.36 1.74 5.04
C SER A 79 17.13 0.29 5.40
N TYR A 80 17.97 -0.25 6.26
CA TYR A 80 17.84 -1.60 6.77
C TYR A 80 18.35 -1.73 8.21
N TYR A 81 17.86 -2.75 8.90
CA TYR A 81 18.39 -3.22 10.17
C TYR A 81 18.50 -4.73 10.15
N VAL A 82 19.71 -5.25 10.40
CA VAL A 82 19.94 -6.70 10.54
C VAL A 82 20.10 -7.03 12.03
N PRO A 83 19.21 -7.84 12.64
CA PRO A 83 19.36 -8.27 14.03
C PRO A 83 20.69 -9.00 14.26
N LYS A 84 21.21 -8.95 15.50
CA LYS A 84 22.48 -9.61 15.84
C LYS A 84 22.43 -11.13 15.67
N GLN A 85 21.25 -11.70 15.83
CA GLN A 85 20.92 -13.11 15.66
C GLN A 85 21.05 -13.53 14.18
N CYS A 86 20.84 -12.60 13.26
CA CYS A 86 21.00 -12.78 11.83
C CYS A 86 22.43 -12.56 11.34
N ALA A 87 23.39 -12.29 12.22
CA ALA A 87 24.78 -12.17 11.83
C ALA A 87 25.27 -13.52 11.27
N PRO A 88 25.99 -13.55 10.12
CA PRO A 88 26.51 -14.80 9.55
C PRO A 88 27.38 -15.63 10.50
N ALA A 89 28.05 -14.98 11.47
CA ALA A 89 28.88 -15.64 12.48
C ALA A 89 28.08 -16.21 13.68
N VAL A 90 26.81 -15.81 13.83
CA VAL A 90 25.91 -16.21 14.93
C VAL A 90 24.92 -17.28 14.48
N LEU A 91 24.55 -17.28 13.20
CA LEU A 91 23.62 -18.24 12.61
C LEU A 91 24.13 -19.70 12.70
N ASP A 92 23.32 -20.58 13.30
CA ASP A 92 23.54 -22.03 13.44
C ASP A 92 22.29 -22.78 12.92
N PRO A 93 22.39 -23.66 11.89
CA PRO A 93 23.61 -24.05 11.18
C PRO A 93 24.23 -22.90 10.38
N VAL A 94 25.54 -22.98 10.16
CA VAL A 94 26.25 -22.08 9.23
C VAL A 94 25.55 -22.13 7.87
N GLY A 95 25.00 -21.00 7.44
CA GLY A 95 24.19 -20.89 6.22
C GLY A 95 22.68 -20.76 6.46
N ALA A 96 22.21 -20.80 7.71
CA ALA A 96 20.85 -20.40 8.05
C ALA A 96 20.54 -18.98 7.57
N ARG A 97 19.26 -18.67 7.46
CA ARG A 97 18.73 -17.44 6.88
C ARG A 97 17.70 -16.84 7.80
N CYS A 98 17.57 -15.51 7.78
CA CYS A 98 16.55 -14.80 8.52
C CYS A 98 15.39 -14.38 7.61
N PRO A 99 14.16 -14.32 8.14
CA PRO A 99 13.07 -13.72 7.41
C PRO A 99 13.27 -12.21 7.25
N VAL A 100 12.61 -11.63 6.25
CA VAL A 100 12.67 -10.20 5.93
C VAL A 100 11.29 -9.59 6.07
N LEU A 101 11.22 -8.44 6.73
CA LEU A 101 10.05 -7.58 6.75
C LEU A 101 10.36 -6.29 5.97
N TYR A 102 9.65 -6.10 4.87
CA TYR A 102 9.68 -4.86 4.10
C TYR A 102 8.68 -3.87 4.67
N LEU A 103 9.10 -2.61 4.83
CA LEU A 103 8.37 -1.56 5.53
C LEU A 103 8.16 -0.36 4.61
N LEU A 104 6.91 -0.12 4.23
CA LEU A 104 6.52 0.97 3.34
C LEU A 104 6.07 2.18 4.16
N HIS A 105 6.62 3.36 3.85
CA HIS A 105 6.33 4.58 4.57
C HIS A 105 5.01 5.26 4.16
N GLY A 106 4.50 6.09 5.06
CA GLY A 106 3.35 6.97 4.82
C GLY A 106 3.66 8.14 3.88
N PHE A 107 2.63 8.93 3.58
CA PHE A 107 2.73 10.07 2.66
C PHE A 107 3.79 11.09 3.13
N GLY A 108 4.64 11.56 2.21
CA GLY A 108 5.74 12.48 2.49
C GLY A 108 6.93 11.86 3.23
N GLY A 109 6.93 10.54 3.40
CA GLY A 109 8.03 9.79 4.00
C GLY A 109 9.20 9.58 3.04
N ASP A 110 10.19 8.86 3.54
CA ASP A 110 11.38 8.44 2.81
C ASP A 110 12.02 7.20 3.44
N TYR A 111 13.19 6.81 2.96
CA TYR A 111 13.92 5.62 3.42
C TYR A 111 14.24 5.64 4.93
N THR A 112 14.18 6.78 5.61
CA THR A 112 14.42 6.90 7.06
C THR A 112 13.15 6.84 7.90
N SER A 113 11.97 6.94 7.30
CA SER A 113 10.71 7.15 8.02
C SER A 113 10.32 5.96 8.90
N GLU A 114 10.50 4.73 8.41
CA GLU A 114 10.09 3.53 9.16
C GLU A 114 11.12 3.06 10.19
N LEU A 115 12.41 3.24 9.93
CA LEU A 115 13.50 2.74 10.79
C LEU A 115 14.21 3.81 11.61
N GLY A 116 14.02 5.10 11.29
CA GLY A 116 14.80 6.19 11.84
C GLY A 116 16.25 6.17 11.34
N THR A 117 17.19 6.51 12.21
CA THR A 117 18.62 6.60 11.89
C THR A 117 19.46 5.80 12.88
N ALA A 118 20.75 5.59 12.58
CA ALA A 118 21.68 4.95 13.53
C ALA A 118 21.71 5.61 14.92
N SER A 119 21.60 6.95 14.97
CA SER A 119 21.62 7.72 16.22
C SER A 119 20.26 7.82 16.92
N ALA A 120 19.17 7.61 16.17
CA ALA A 120 17.81 7.66 16.68
C ALA A 120 16.96 6.61 15.94
N PRO A 121 17.09 5.32 16.28
CA PRO A 121 16.26 4.27 15.70
C PRO A 121 14.79 4.45 16.09
N SER A 122 13.88 4.04 15.21
CA SER A 122 12.43 4.11 15.46
C SER A 122 11.96 3.07 16.48
N ALA A 123 10.70 3.20 16.90
CA ALA A 123 10.04 2.19 17.73
C ALA A 123 9.90 0.83 17.03
N MET A 124 9.86 0.79 15.69
CA MET A 124 9.87 -0.45 14.91
C MET A 124 11.13 -1.27 15.17
N VAL A 125 12.30 -0.62 15.18
CA VAL A 125 13.58 -1.29 15.49
C VAL A 125 13.60 -1.74 16.95
N ALA A 126 13.11 -0.92 17.87
CA ALA A 126 13.01 -1.28 19.29
C ALA A 126 12.10 -2.49 19.52
N ALA A 127 11.04 -2.64 18.72
CA ALA A 127 10.05 -3.72 18.82
C ALA A 127 10.63 -5.11 18.53
N LEU A 128 11.82 -5.21 17.91
CA LEU A 128 12.50 -6.50 17.69
C LEU A 128 12.90 -7.17 19.01
N ASP A 129 13.37 -6.38 19.99
CA ASP A 129 13.96 -6.89 21.23
C ASP A 129 13.25 -6.39 22.51
N SER A 130 12.23 -5.53 22.37
CA SER A 130 11.52 -4.93 23.50
C SER A 130 10.05 -4.63 23.19
N GLY A 131 9.27 -4.35 24.23
CA GLY A 131 7.87 -3.93 24.10
C GLY A 131 7.32 -3.33 25.39
N PRO A 132 6.06 -2.86 25.40
CA PRO A 132 5.43 -2.35 26.60
C PRO A 132 5.48 -3.38 27.76
N PRO A 133 5.67 -2.94 29.02
CA PRO A 133 5.71 -3.82 30.20
C PRO A 133 4.38 -4.51 30.51
N VAL A 134 3.31 -4.06 29.87
CA VAL A 134 1.94 -4.56 30.01
C VAL A 134 1.31 -4.66 28.63
N ASP A 135 0.34 -5.55 28.48
CA ASP A 135 -0.41 -5.67 27.23
C ASP A 135 -1.19 -4.36 26.95
N PRO A 136 -0.90 -3.65 25.84
CA PRO A 136 -1.53 -2.37 25.53
C PRO A 136 -3.04 -2.50 25.27
N ASN A 137 -3.56 -3.70 24.98
CA ASN A 137 -5.00 -3.93 24.80
C ASN A 137 -5.77 -3.95 26.13
N HIS A 138 -5.07 -4.05 27.26
CA HIS A 138 -5.67 -4.24 28.59
C HIS A 138 -5.40 -3.08 29.54
N VAL A 139 -4.95 -1.93 29.02
CA VAL A 139 -4.74 -0.69 29.79
C VAL A 139 -5.65 0.42 29.29
N LEU A 140 -5.98 1.37 30.18
CA LEU A 140 -6.85 2.49 29.85
C LEU A 140 -6.17 3.50 28.93
N ASP A 141 -4.86 3.70 29.13
CA ASP A 141 -4.09 4.76 28.48
C ASP A 141 -2.85 4.14 27.77
N PRO A 142 -3.01 3.39 26.66
CA PRO A 142 -1.89 2.69 26.00
C PRO A 142 -0.79 3.63 25.51
N TRP A 143 -1.13 4.88 25.17
CA TRP A 143 -0.20 5.91 24.70
C TRP A 143 0.86 6.30 25.76
N ASP A 144 0.67 5.95 27.03
CA ASP A 144 1.72 6.07 28.06
C ASP A 144 2.96 5.21 27.72
N TYR A 145 2.78 4.18 26.87
CA TYR A 145 3.84 3.34 26.34
C TYR A 145 4.24 3.69 24.89
N GLY A 146 3.82 4.86 24.39
CA GLY A 146 4.16 5.30 23.02
C GLY A 146 5.64 5.64 22.83
N ASN A 147 6.39 5.84 23.92
CA ASN A 147 7.84 6.04 23.87
C ASN A 147 8.59 4.73 24.17
N PRO A 148 9.37 4.18 23.22
CA PRO A 148 10.07 2.91 23.39
C PRO A 148 11.17 2.93 24.47
N SER A 149 11.61 4.10 24.95
CA SER A 149 12.58 4.18 26.06
C SER A 149 12.06 3.58 27.38
N GLY A 150 10.74 3.49 27.53
CA GLY A 150 10.07 2.88 28.68
C GLY A 150 9.75 1.38 28.51
N TRP A 151 10.07 0.80 27.35
CA TRP A 151 9.80 -0.60 27.06
C TRP A 151 10.74 -1.53 27.83
N VAL A 152 10.26 -2.75 28.07
CA VAL A 152 11.02 -3.80 28.75
C VAL A 152 11.54 -4.81 27.73
N PRO A 153 12.66 -5.51 28.02
CA PRO A 153 13.18 -6.55 27.14
C PRO A 153 12.16 -7.67 26.87
N MET A 154 12.10 -8.13 25.63
CA MET A 154 11.26 -9.23 25.15
C MET A 154 12.12 -10.30 24.48
N SER A 155 11.53 -11.47 24.17
CA SER A 155 12.20 -12.45 23.32
C SER A 155 12.51 -11.83 21.95
N PRO A 156 13.73 -11.94 21.43
CA PRO A 156 14.09 -11.36 20.13
C PRO A 156 13.21 -11.86 18.98
N ILE A 157 12.98 -10.98 18.01
CA ILE A 157 12.43 -11.30 16.69
C ILE A 157 13.55 -11.12 15.67
N ASP A 158 13.81 -12.15 14.88
CA ASP A 158 14.95 -12.19 13.97
C ASP A 158 14.59 -11.72 12.55
N PHE A 159 13.68 -10.74 12.44
CA PHE A 159 13.38 -10.10 11.15
C PHE A 159 14.51 -9.15 10.73
N ILE A 160 15.02 -9.34 9.52
CA ILE A 160 15.73 -8.28 8.82
C ILE A 160 14.69 -7.24 8.39
N LEU A 161 14.87 -6.00 8.81
CA LEU A 161 13.98 -4.90 8.42
C LEU A 161 14.57 -4.18 7.20
N VAL A 162 13.74 -3.87 6.21
CA VAL A 162 14.12 -3.15 4.99
C VAL A 162 13.06 -2.08 4.68
N ALA A 163 13.46 -0.83 4.52
CA ALA A 163 12.55 0.28 4.23
C ALA A 163 13.02 1.09 3.00
N PRO A 164 12.39 0.93 1.82
CA PRO A 164 12.72 1.69 0.61
C PRO A 164 12.40 3.18 0.68
N ASP A 165 13.04 3.98 -0.18
CA ASP A 165 12.81 5.44 -0.26
C ASP A 165 11.44 5.85 -0.80
N GLY A 166 10.84 5.04 -1.68
CA GLY A 166 9.47 5.25 -2.15
C GLY A 166 9.19 6.50 -3.00
N ARG A 167 10.20 7.35 -3.28
CA ARG A 167 10.02 8.57 -4.07
C ARG A 167 10.72 8.53 -5.42
N THR A 168 10.25 9.36 -6.34
CA THR A 168 10.91 9.62 -7.63
C THR A 168 12.33 10.16 -7.41
N VAL A 169 13.28 9.73 -8.24
CA VAL A 169 14.72 9.96 -7.98
C VAL A 169 15.33 11.03 -8.91
N PRO A 170 16.40 11.74 -8.50
CA PRO A 170 17.06 12.73 -9.34
C PRO A 170 17.54 12.18 -10.69
N GLY A 171 17.08 12.80 -11.77
CA GLY A 171 17.41 12.37 -13.14
C GLY A 171 16.69 11.09 -13.60
N GLY A 172 15.79 10.53 -12.78
CA GLY A 172 15.00 9.35 -13.08
C GLY A 172 13.69 9.64 -13.81
N TYR A 173 12.76 8.70 -13.66
CA TYR A 173 11.42 8.71 -14.26
C TYR A 173 10.41 9.54 -13.46
N GLY A 174 9.33 9.94 -14.11
CA GLY A 174 8.33 10.87 -13.57
C GLY A 174 8.63 12.36 -13.84
N PRO A 175 7.72 13.27 -13.44
CA PRO A 175 7.79 14.69 -13.78
C PRO A 175 8.91 15.46 -13.06
N GLY A 176 9.48 14.88 -12.00
CA GLY A 176 10.58 15.42 -11.22
C GLY A 176 10.89 14.52 -10.03
N PRO A 177 12.00 14.74 -9.32
CA PRO A 177 12.37 13.95 -8.15
C PRO A 177 11.62 14.40 -6.89
N GLY A 178 11.61 13.53 -5.87
CA GLY A 178 11.09 13.81 -4.53
C GLY A 178 9.58 13.62 -4.37
N LEU A 179 8.87 13.23 -5.43
CA LEU A 179 7.44 12.95 -5.39
C LEU A 179 7.18 11.54 -4.86
N ASP A 180 6.20 11.39 -3.97
CA ASP A 180 5.72 10.10 -3.47
C ASP A 180 5.31 9.19 -4.63
N GLY A 181 5.78 7.95 -4.59
CA GLY A 181 5.52 6.96 -5.63
C GLY A 181 4.17 6.26 -5.52
N PHE A 182 3.46 6.42 -4.41
CA PHE A 182 2.22 5.68 -4.09
C PHE A 182 2.39 4.15 -4.10
N TRP A 183 3.63 3.64 -4.04
CA TRP A 183 3.92 2.21 -4.03
C TRP A 183 3.27 1.44 -5.19
N MET A 184 3.20 2.06 -6.38
CA MET A 184 2.58 1.46 -7.55
C MET A 184 3.34 1.82 -8.82
N ASP A 185 3.19 0.98 -9.85
CA ASP A 185 3.60 1.36 -11.20
C ASP A 185 2.67 2.45 -11.73
N TRP A 186 3.23 3.60 -12.11
CA TRP A 186 2.43 4.74 -12.55
C TRP A 186 1.77 4.49 -13.91
N ASN A 187 0.59 5.07 -14.10
CA ASN A 187 -0.20 4.91 -15.32
C ASN A 187 0.63 5.31 -16.56
N PRO A 188 0.89 4.35 -17.47
CA PRO A 188 1.80 4.57 -18.59
C PRO A 188 1.27 5.57 -19.62
N ARG A 189 -0.02 5.90 -19.60
CA ARG A 189 -0.65 6.88 -20.50
C ARG A 189 -0.07 8.29 -20.33
N TYR A 190 0.36 8.63 -19.12
CA TYR A 190 0.80 9.99 -18.76
C TYR A 190 2.30 10.23 -18.95
N GLY A 191 3.10 9.18 -19.03
CA GLY A 191 4.54 9.27 -19.28
C GLY A 191 4.90 9.41 -20.75
N ALA A 192 6.20 9.53 -21.01
CA ALA A 192 6.75 9.54 -22.35
C ALA A 192 6.39 8.26 -23.11
N GLY A 193 5.74 8.43 -24.27
CA GLY A 193 5.27 7.33 -25.11
C GLY A 193 3.81 6.94 -24.90
N GLY A 194 3.15 7.49 -23.88
CA GLY A 194 1.72 7.33 -23.63
C GLY A 194 0.83 8.17 -24.56
N ASP A 195 -0.46 7.83 -24.62
CA ASP A 195 -1.49 8.51 -25.43
C ASP A 195 -1.99 9.83 -24.81
N GLN A 196 -1.78 10.02 -23.51
CA GLN A 196 -2.07 11.25 -22.76
C GLN A 196 -0.81 11.82 -22.10
N HIS A 197 0.27 11.93 -22.86
CA HIS A 197 1.57 12.40 -22.39
C HIS A 197 1.49 13.76 -21.64
N VAL A 198 1.80 13.73 -20.33
CA VAL A 198 1.85 14.88 -19.43
C VAL A 198 3.29 15.22 -18.99
N TYR A 199 4.20 14.24 -18.88
CA TYR A 199 5.61 14.47 -18.52
C TYR A 199 6.60 13.70 -19.40
N GLY A 200 7.79 14.31 -19.60
CA GLY A 200 8.75 13.95 -20.66
C GLY A 200 9.65 12.74 -20.43
N THR A 201 9.43 11.97 -19.37
CA THR A 201 10.19 10.77 -19.00
C THR A 201 9.24 9.56 -18.94
N PRO A 202 9.76 8.32 -18.99
CA PRO A 202 8.93 7.13 -18.73
C PRO A 202 8.19 7.22 -17.38
N PRO A 203 7.06 6.51 -17.23
CA PRO A 203 6.41 6.36 -15.93
C PRO A 203 7.34 5.61 -14.95
N PRO A 204 7.49 6.07 -13.70
CA PRO A 204 8.23 5.32 -12.69
C PRO A 204 7.44 4.07 -12.27
N ARG A 205 8.16 2.98 -11.99
CA ARG A 205 7.58 1.67 -11.66
C ARG A 205 7.96 1.24 -10.24
N PHE A 206 7.23 1.76 -9.24
CA PHE A 206 7.59 1.54 -7.82
C PHE A 206 7.28 0.13 -7.32
N GLU A 207 6.19 -0.46 -7.80
CA GLU A 207 5.82 -1.86 -7.50
C GLU A 207 6.88 -2.80 -8.09
N ALA A 208 7.25 -2.59 -9.36
CA ALA A 208 8.32 -3.37 -9.99
C ALA A 208 9.67 -3.16 -9.30
N SER A 209 10.03 -1.93 -8.94
CA SER A 209 11.29 -1.68 -8.23
C SER A 209 11.32 -2.39 -6.86
N LEU A 210 10.19 -2.51 -6.16
CA LEU A 210 10.11 -3.29 -4.93
C LEU A 210 10.30 -4.80 -5.19
N LEU A 211 9.55 -5.36 -6.14
CA LEU A 211 9.45 -6.81 -6.36
C LEU A 211 10.60 -7.38 -7.21
N ASP A 212 10.99 -6.68 -8.26
CA ASP A 212 11.93 -7.16 -9.27
C ASP A 212 13.38 -6.70 -9.01
N GLU A 213 13.56 -5.63 -8.21
CA GLU A 213 14.89 -5.08 -7.92
C GLU A 213 15.26 -5.21 -6.44
N LEU A 214 14.47 -4.65 -5.52
CA LEU A 214 14.82 -4.60 -4.09
C LEU A 214 14.80 -5.98 -3.43
N VAL A 215 13.73 -6.74 -3.61
CA VAL A 215 13.61 -8.10 -3.05
C VAL A 215 14.78 -8.98 -3.52
N PRO A 216 15.07 -9.12 -4.84
CA PRO A 216 16.22 -9.86 -5.32
C PRO A 216 17.56 -9.30 -4.83
N TYR A 217 17.69 -7.98 -4.68
CA TYR A 217 18.90 -7.37 -4.14
C TYR A 217 19.14 -7.81 -2.69
N VAL A 218 18.10 -7.80 -1.85
CA VAL A 218 18.19 -8.24 -0.46
C VAL A 218 18.53 -9.73 -0.39
N ASP A 219 17.84 -10.57 -1.16
CA ASP A 219 18.05 -12.01 -1.24
C ASP A 219 19.49 -12.41 -1.61
N GLN A 220 20.17 -11.59 -2.42
CA GLN A 220 21.53 -11.86 -2.89
C GLN A 220 22.61 -11.32 -1.97
N ASN A 221 22.34 -10.23 -1.24
CA ASN A 221 23.37 -9.48 -0.54
C ASN A 221 23.27 -9.55 0.99
N PHE A 222 22.15 -10.03 1.53
CA PHE A 222 21.88 -10.15 2.98
C PHE A 222 21.78 -11.63 3.40
N PRO A 223 21.88 -11.94 4.71
CA PRO A 223 21.58 -13.29 5.22
C PRO A 223 20.06 -13.58 5.23
N ALA A 224 19.36 -13.18 4.15
CA ALA A 224 17.92 -13.28 3.97
C ALA A 224 17.50 -14.64 3.40
N GLY A 225 16.37 -15.15 3.88
CA GLY A 225 15.72 -16.32 3.31
C GLY A 225 14.96 -15.95 2.04
N GLN A 226 14.98 -16.83 1.06
CA GLN A 226 14.44 -16.54 -0.27
C GLN A 226 13.06 -17.16 -0.47
N GLY A 227 12.18 -16.41 -1.15
CA GLY A 227 10.83 -16.83 -1.49
C GLY A 227 9.80 -16.51 -0.40
N ARG A 228 8.53 -16.76 -0.73
CA ARG A 228 7.34 -16.35 0.04
C ARG A 228 7.42 -16.61 1.53
N ASP A 229 7.79 -17.83 1.88
CA ASP A 229 7.78 -18.31 3.27
C ASP A 229 8.72 -17.54 4.20
N TRP A 230 9.65 -16.74 3.67
CA TRP A 230 10.61 -15.94 4.43
C TRP A 230 10.27 -14.44 4.46
N GLN A 231 9.24 -14.00 3.74
CA GLN A 231 9.04 -12.60 3.42
C GLN A 231 7.67 -12.11 3.91
N ALA A 232 7.69 -10.95 4.55
CA ALA A 232 6.50 -10.22 4.97
C ALA A 232 6.58 -8.76 4.49
N LEU A 233 5.42 -8.15 4.30
CA LEU A 233 5.28 -6.76 3.86
C LEU A 233 4.38 -6.02 4.84
N GLN A 234 4.80 -4.83 5.29
CA GLN A 234 4.00 -3.97 6.13
C GLN A 234 4.11 -2.53 5.66
N GLY A 235 3.10 -1.71 5.94
CA GLY A 235 3.30 -0.27 5.85
C GLY A 235 2.33 0.55 6.68
N THR A 236 2.66 1.83 6.79
CA THR A 236 1.94 2.82 7.59
C THR A 236 1.26 3.83 6.68
N SER A 237 -0.02 4.16 6.89
CA SER A 237 -0.73 5.18 6.11
C SER A 237 -0.73 4.88 4.60
N LEU A 238 -0.13 5.73 3.75
CA LEU A 238 0.10 5.43 2.33
C LEU A 238 0.89 4.12 2.13
N GLY A 239 1.81 3.78 3.02
CA GLY A 239 2.50 2.50 3.00
C GLY A 239 1.58 1.33 3.34
N GLY A 240 0.54 1.54 4.14
CA GLY A 240 -0.49 0.53 4.38
C GLY A 240 -1.30 0.24 3.11
N PHE A 241 -1.54 1.27 2.28
CA PHE A 241 -2.05 1.09 0.92
C PHE A 241 -1.10 0.24 0.08
N GLY A 242 0.18 0.59 0.01
CA GLY A 242 1.18 -0.17 -0.73
C GLY A 242 1.25 -1.64 -0.29
N SER A 243 1.26 -1.87 1.02
CA SER A 243 1.34 -3.21 1.60
C SER A 243 0.18 -4.11 1.17
N TYR A 244 -1.06 -3.63 1.30
CA TYR A 244 -2.22 -4.41 0.87
C TYR A 244 -2.35 -4.46 -0.65
N LYS A 245 -2.06 -3.37 -1.38
CA LYS A 245 -2.15 -3.32 -2.85
C LYS A 245 -1.16 -4.31 -3.46
N ASP A 246 0.14 -4.17 -3.16
CA ASP A 246 1.19 -5.02 -3.72
C ASP A 246 1.05 -6.45 -3.19
N GLY A 247 0.71 -6.59 -1.91
CA GLY A 247 0.47 -7.87 -1.27
C GLY A 247 -0.67 -8.68 -1.91
N LEU A 248 -1.78 -8.02 -2.24
CA LEU A 248 -2.93 -8.67 -2.88
C LEU A 248 -2.73 -8.84 -4.39
N GLN A 249 -1.91 -8.04 -5.06
CA GLN A 249 -1.54 -8.29 -6.46
C GLN A 249 -0.56 -9.45 -6.59
N HIS A 250 0.31 -9.66 -5.59
CA HIS A 250 1.37 -10.68 -5.58
C HIS A 250 1.31 -11.57 -4.34
N PRO A 251 0.17 -12.23 -4.05
CA PRO A 251 0.00 -13.00 -2.81
C PRO A 251 0.89 -14.24 -2.76
N ASP A 252 1.53 -14.62 -3.88
CA ASP A 252 2.53 -15.68 -3.96
C ASP A 252 3.97 -15.23 -3.63
N THR A 253 4.17 -13.93 -3.39
CA THR A 253 5.46 -13.36 -2.97
C THR A 253 5.58 -13.18 -1.46
N TRP A 254 4.47 -13.03 -0.74
CA TRP A 254 4.44 -12.69 0.68
C TRP A 254 3.75 -13.77 1.51
N ALA A 255 4.31 -14.11 2.67
CA ALA A 255 3.63 -14.99 3.63
C ALA A 255 2.70 -14.21 4.57
N SER A 256 3.01 -12.94 4.85
CA SER A 256 2.23 -12.08 5.75
C SER A 256 2.22 -10.62 5.29
N LEU A 257 1.06 -9.97 5.41
CA LEU A 257 0.81 -8.56 5.10
C LEU A 257 0.35 -7.80 6.34
N GLY A 258 0.94 -6.64 6.61
CA GLY A 258 0.61 -5.72 7.70
C GLY A 258 0.15 -4.34 7.22
N SER A 259 -0.85 -3.74 7.87
CA SER A 259 -1.27 -2.35 7.60
C SER A 259 -1.52 -1.57 8.89
N ILE A 260 -0.84 -0.43 9.04
CA ILE A 260 -1.00 0.48 10.18
C ILE A 260 -1.70 1.75 9.69
N SER A 261 -2.97 1.92 10.07
CA SER A 261 -3.81 3.07 9.71
C SER A 261 -3.79 3.36 8.20
N GLY A 262 -3.92 2.32 7.38
CA GLY A 262 -3.63 2.38 5.94
C GLY A 262 -4.64 3.20 5.12
N ALA A 263 -4.18 3.90 4.09
CA ALA A 263 -5.04 4.65 3.17
C ALA A 263 -5.66 3.73 2.08
N LEU A 264 -6.40 2.71 2.50
CA LEU A 264 -6.72 1.51 1.70
C LEU A 264 -7.71 1.71 0.55
N ASN A 265 -8.24 2.92 0.35
CA ASN A 265 -9.15 3.20 -0.76
C ASN A 265 -9.07 4.67 -1.17
N PHE A 266 -8.37 4.95 -2.26
CA PHE A 266 -8.24 6.31 -2.78
C PHE A 266 -9.36 6.71 -3.73
N LEU A 267 -10.50 6.01 -3.84
CA LEU A 267 -11.61 6.42 -4.72
C LEU A 267 -12.11 7.86 -4.40
N ILE A 268 -11.44 8.84 -4.99
CA ILE A 268 -11.73 10.27 -4.94
C ILE A 268 -12.79 10.49 -6.02
N ALA A 269 -14.06 10.29 -5.67
CA ALA A 269 -15.17 10.43 -6.60
C ALA A 269 -15.17 11.80 -7.33
N PRO A 270 -15.55 11.82 -8.61
CA PRO A 270 -16.92 12.24 -8.91
C PRO A 270 -17.67 11.16 -9.69
N GLY A 271 -18.28 10.23 -8.96
CA GLY A 271 -19.44 9.49 -9.47
C GLY A 271 -20.66 10.41 -9.60
N PRO A 272 -21.69 10.06 -10.39
CA PRO A 272 -22.91 10.86 -10.54
C PRO A 272 -23.79 10.84 -9.28
N GLN A 273 -23.43 10.05 -8.28
CA GLN A 273 -24.00 10.16 -6.94
C GLN A 273 -23.25 11.27 -6.19
N PRO A 274 -23.93 12.32 -5.67
CA PRO A 274 -23.30 13.17 -4.68
C PRO A 274 -22.79 12.23 -3.59
N LEU A 275 -21.53 12.42 -3.16
CA LEU A 275 -20.94 11.74 -2.01
C LEU A 275 -22.09 11.47 -1.03
N SER A 276 -22.51 10.21 -0.87
CA SER A 276 -23.28 9.87 0.32
C SER A 276 -22.47 10.49 1.43
N PRO A 277 -23.04 11.42 2.22
CA PRO A 277 -22.24 12.17 3.18
C PRO A 277 -21.42 11.12 3.91
N ILE A 278 -20.09 11.30 3.90
CA ILE A 278 -19.17 10.50 4.70
C ILE A 278 -19.67 10.72 6.13
N THR A 279 -20.62 9.89 6.55
CA THR A 279 -21.12 9.85 7.89
C THR A 279 -20.10 8.99 8.60
N GLY A 280 -18.92 9.56 8.84
CA GLY A 280 -18.00 9.09 9.86
C GLY A 280 -18.73 9.17 11.18
N ARG A 281 -19.58 8.18 11.47
CA ARG A 281 -19.86 7.83 12.85
C ARG A 281 -18.62 7.11 13.30
N SER A 282 -17.89 7.70 14.24
CA SER A 282 -17.02 6.89 15.09
C SER A 282 -17.84 5.67 15.51
N PRO A 283 -17.39 4.43 15.22
CA PRO A 283 -18.14 3.22 15.57
C PRO A 283 -18.31 3.09 17.09
N VAL A 284 -17.55 3.88 17.86
CA VAL A 284 -17.60 3.95 19.30
C VAL A 284 -18.32 5.24 19.70
N SER A 285 -19.55 5.12 20.18
CA SER A 285 -20.36 6.23 20.71
C SER A 285 -19.86 6.72 22.09
N VAL A 286 -18.55 6.97 22.23
CA VAL A 286 -17.91 7.50 23.44
C VAL A 286 -17.73 9.01 23.29
N SER A 287 -18.42 9.75 24.15
CA SER A 287 -18.08 11.16 24.37
C SER A 287 -16.74 11.24 25.11
N PRO A 288 -15.81 12.12 24.70
CA PRO A 288 -14.52 12.27 25.37
C PRO A 288 -14.71 12.65 26.87
N PRO A 289 -13.83 12.16 27.76
CA PRO A 289 -13.98 12.30 29.22
C PRO A 289 -13.77 13.72 29.79
N ALA A 290 -13.45 14.70 28.95
CA ALA A 290 -13.47 16.12 29.31
C ALA A 290 -14.14 16.93 28.20
N GLY A 291 -14.77 18.05 28.56
CA GLY A 291 -15.40 18.98 27.63
C GLY A 291 -14.37 19.68 26.75
N VAL A 292 -13.78 18.95 25.80
CA VAL A 292 -13.05 19.50 24.67
C VAL A 292 -14.09 20.20 23.79
N PRO A 293 -13.92 21.48 23.42
CA PRO A 293 -14.81 22.13 22.47
C PRO A 293 -14.71 21.37 21.13
N TYR A 294 -15.65 20.46 20.93
CA TYR A 294 -15.89 19.79 19.67
C TYR A 294 -16.32 20.87 18.67
N PHE A 295 -15.38 21.37 17.88
CA PHE A 295 -15.71 22.06 16.65
C PHE A 295 -16.13 20.97 15.66
N GLN A 296 -17.44 20.79 15.49
CA GLN A 296 -17.91 20.30 14.19
C GLN A 296 -17.36 21.28 13.17
N VAL A 297 -16.45 20.82 12.33
CA VAL A 297 -16.10 21.53 11.09
C VAL A 297 -17.43 21.66 10.33
N PRO A 298 -17.99 22.88 10.17
CA PRO A 298 -19.24 23.06 9.46
C PRO A 298 -18.98 22.80 7.97
N GLY A 299 -19.62 21.78 7.41
CA GLY A 299 -19.39 21.32 6.04
C GLY A 299 -18.56 20.04 6.07
N VAL A 300 -19.10 18.91 5.58
CA VAL A 300 -18.85 18.50 4.18
C VAL A 300 -17.50 19.07 3.75
N VAL A 301 -16.48 18.21 3.62
CA VAL A 301 -15.35 18.50 2.74
C VAL A 301 -15.95 18.57 1.33
N SER A 302 -16.62 19.69 1.06
CA SER A 302 -17.13 20.04 -0.24
C SER A 302 -15.88 20.20 -1.07
N ALA A 303 -15.90 19.67 -2.29
CA ALA A 303 -14.86 19.69 -3.29
C ALA A 303 -14.38 21.11 -3.70
N ASN A 304 -14.02 21.97 -2.75
CA ASN A 304 -13.63 23.37 -2.91
C ASN A 304 -12.72 23.82 -1.76
N VAL A 305 -11.78 22.99 -1.30
CA VAL A 305 -10.58 23.52 -0.66
C VAL A 305 -9.64 23.88 -1.82
N PRO A 306 -9.31 25.17 -2.05
CA PRO A 306 -8.33 25.52 -3.08
C PRO A 306 -7.03 24.79 -2.79
N VAL A 307 -6.49 24.04 -3.75
CA VAL A 307 -5.25 23.25 -3.60
C VAL A 307 -4.11 24.11 -3.04
N THR A 308 -4.10 25.40 -3.38
CA THR A 308 -3.17 26.44 -2.91
C THR A 308 -3.30 26.82 -1.43
N SER A 309 -4.25 26.24 -0.69
CA SER A 309 -4.46 26.49 0.75
C SER A 309 -4.12 25.29 1.62
N LEU A 310 -3.67 24.20 0.99
CA LEU A 310 -3.23 23.00 1.67
C LEU A 310 -1.71 23.09 1.93
N PRO A 311 -1.21 22.56 3.07
CA PRO A 311 0.24 22.40 3.30
C PRO A 311 0.93 21.76 2.09
N ALA A 312 2.18 22.14 1.81
CA ALA A 312 2.95 21.65 0.66
C ALA A 312 2.92 20.12 0.45
N PRO A 313 2.95 19.25 1.49
CA PRO A 313 2.76 17.82 1.30
C PRO A 313 1.42 17.48 0.61
N ILE A 314 0.33 18.15 0.96
CA ILE A 314 -0.98 17.88 0.34
C ILE A 314 -1.06 18.43 -1.10
N GLU A 315 -0.18 19.34 -1.53
CA GLU A 315 -0.05 19.68 -2.97
C GLU A 315 0.43 18.47 -3.80
N ASP A 316 1.20 17.54 -3.20
CA ASP A 316 1.66 16.30 -3.82
C ASP A 316 0.56 15.22 -3.92
N PHE A 317 -0.62 15.39 -3.30
CA PHE A 317 -1.78 14.53 -3.61
C PHE A 317 -2.19 14.65 -5.09
N GLY A 318 -1.87 15.76 -5.75
CA GLY A 318 -2.04 15.90 -7.19
C GLY A 318 -1.20 14.89 -8.00
N VAL A 319 -0.11 14.36 -7.43
CA VAL A 319 0.70 13.29 -8.02
C VAL A 319 -0.10 11.99 -8.15
N ALA A 320 -1.06 11.74 -7.25
CA ALA A 320 -1.96 10.60 -7.36
C ALA A 320 -2.71 10.57 -8.71
N LEU A 321 -2.99 11.73 -9.31
CA LEU A 321 -3.60 11.81 -10.64
C LEU A 321 -2.63 11.42 -11.76
N TYR A 322 -1.32 11.61 -11.59
CA TYR A 322 -0.31 11.09 -12.52
C TYR A 322 -0.09 9.59 -12.33
N ALA A 323 -0.14 9.12 -11.09
CA ALA A 323 0.08 7.72 -10.74
C ALA A 323 -1.11 6.84 -11.12
N LEU A 324 -2.32 7.20 -10.72
CA LEU A 324 -3.55 6.41 -10.92
C LEU A 324 -4.31 6.80 -12.20
N GLY A 325 -4.14 8.03 -12.69
CA GLY A 325 -4.89 8.56 -13.84
C GLY A 325 -6.21 9.24 -13.46
N ASP A 326 -7.00 9.58 -14.48
CA ASP A 326 -8.33 10.17 -14.31
C ASP A 326 -9.26 9.10 -13.71
N PRO A 327 -9.80 9.30 -12.49
CA PRO A 327 -10.68 8.33 -11.87
C PRO A 327 -11.95 8.08 -12.69
N VAL A 328 -12.32 8.89 -13.67
CA VAL A 328 -13.45 8.63 -14.59
C VAL A 328 -12.97 7.98 -15.88
N GLY A 329 -11.82 8.39 -16.41
CA GLY A 329 -11.32 7.98 -17.72
C GLY A 329 -10.35 6.79 -17.73
N ASP A 330 -9.85 6.39 -16.56
CA ASP A 330 -8.89 5.30 -16.33
C ASP A 330 -9.41 4.32 -15.26
N GLN A 331 -10.72 4.11 -15.20
CA GLN A 331 -11.39 3.37 -14.11
C GLN A 331 -10.81 1.97 -13.87
N ALA A 332 -10.53 1.18 -14.91
CA ALA A 332 -9.96 -0.15 -14.71
C ALA A 332 -8.54 -0.06 -14.12
N PHE A 333 -7.70 0.84 -14.64
CA PHE A 333 -6.36 1.05 -14.09
C PHE A 333 -6.40 1.55 -12.64
N TYR A 334 -7.25 2.54 -12.37
CA TYR A 334 -7.43 3.14 -11.06
C TYR A 334 -7.85 2.08 -10.03
N ARG A 335 -8.93 1.35 -10.31
CA ARG A 335 -9.48 0.32 -9.42
C ARG A 335 -8.59 -0.92 -9.35
N GLY A 336 -7.85 -1.25 -10.42
CA GLY A 336 -6.88 -2.34 -10.43
C GLY A 336 -5.71 -2.14 -9.47
N ASN A 337 -5.55 -0.92 -8.95
CA ASN A 337 -4.58 -0.56 -7.91
C ASN A 337 -5.25 -0.23 -6.56
N MET A 338 -6.55 -0.50 -6.38
CA MET A 338 -7.23 -0.28 -5.09
C MET A 338 -7.28 -1.58 -4.27
N PRO A 339 -6.75 -1.63 -3.04
CA PRO A 339 -6.84 -2.80 -2.17
C PRO A 339 -8.26 -3.37 -2.03
N VAL A 340 -9.26 -2.49 -1.88
CA VAL A 340 -10.67 -2.89 -1.76
C VAL A 340 -11.19 -3.70 -2.96
N ASP A 341 -10.69 -3.43 -4.16
CA ASP A 341 -11.04 -4.13 -5.39
C ASP A 341 -10.23 -5.41 -5.60
N LEU A 342 -9.10 -5.52 -4.90
CA LEU A 342 -8.19 -6.67 -4.94
C LEU A 342 -8.42 -7.63 -3.76
N ALA A 343 -9.39 -7.34 -2.88
CA ALA A 343 -9.63 -8.11 -1.66
C ALA A 343 -9.80 -9.61 -1.94
N GLY A 344 -10.46 -9.98 -3.06
CA GLY A 344 -10.66 -11.36 -3.48
C GLY A 344 -9.38 -12.15 -3.72
N ASN A 345 -8.25 -11.49 -3.98
CA ASN A 345 -6.95 -12.16 -4.16
C ASN A 345 -6.41 -12.76 -2.86
N GLY A 346 -6.95 -12.34 -1.70
CA GLY A 346 -6.71 -12.99 -0.42
C GLY A 346 -7.48 -14.32 -0.26
N HIS A 347 -8.42 -14.63 -1.15
CA HIS A 347 -9.18 -15.88 -1.12
C HIS A 347 -8.37 -17.02 -1.77
N ALA A 348 -7.30 -17.43 -1.10
CA ALA A 348 -6.43 -18.52 -1.47
C ALA A 348 -6.31 -19.50 -0.29
N THR A 349 -6.53 -20.79 -0.52
CA THR A 349 -6.51 -21.80 0.55
C THR A 349 -5.89 -23.14 0.14
N ALA A 350 -5.28 -23.80 1.13
CA ALA A 350 -4.87 -25.20 1.06
C ALA A 350 -5.67 -26.03 2.07
N GLY A 351 -6.59 -26.87 1.59
CA GLY A 351 -7.43 -27.69 2.49
C GLY A 351 -8.29 -26.87 3.47
N GLY A 352 -8.65 -25.63 3.11
CA GLY A 352 -9.39 -24.69 3.95
C GLY A 352 -8.54 -23.81 4.87
N THR A 353 -7.22 -24.00 4.92
CA THR A 353 -6.29 -23.09 5.60
C THR A 353 -5.92 -21.94 4.66
N PRO A 354 -6.04 -20.66 5.09
CA PRO A 354 -5.61 -19.51 4.29
C PRO A 354 -4.14 -19.60 3.88
N SER A 355 -3.83 -19.14 2.67
CA SER A 355 -2.49 -19.15 2.08
C SER A 355 -1.72 -17.84 2.22
N LEU A 356 -2.31 -16.87 2.91
CA LEU A 356 -1.76 -15.55 3.18
C LEU A 356 -2.24 -15.09 4.57
N ASP A 357 -1.33 -14.64 5.43
CA ASP A 357 -1.68 -13.96 6.67
C ASP A 357 -1.91 -12.48 6.37
N ILE A 358 -3.11 -11.99 6.63
CA ILE A 358 -3.46 -10.57 6.43
C ILE A 358 -3.84 -9.97 7.78
N ARG A 359 -3.18 -8.88 8.13
CA ARG A 359 -3.37 -8.20 9.41
C ARG A 359 -3.19 -6.70 9.30
N GLY A 360 -3.83 -6.00 10.21
CA GLY A 360 -3.65 -4.58 10.36
C GLY A 360 -4.38 -4.01 11.55
N PHE A 361 -4.16 -2.73 11.80
CA PHE A 361 -4.92 -1.98 12.77
C PHE A 361 -5.03 -0.52 12.37
N SER A 362 -6.07 0.14 12.85
CA SER A 362 -6.19 1.61 12.81
C SER A 362 -6.53 2.13 14.20
N ASN A 363 -6.50 3.45 14.35
CA ASN A 363 -6.97 4.12 15.54
C ASN A 363 -8.41 4.63 15.36
N ASP A 364 -9.09 4.94 16.47
CA ASP A 364 -10.50 5.35 16.49
C ASP A 364 -10.74 6.83 16.13
N ALA A 365 -9.69 7.54 15.73
CA ALA A 365 -9.66 8.98 15.45
C ALA A 365 -10.10 9.85 16.65
N VAL A 366 -10.01 9.32 17.87
CA VAL A 366 -10.33 10.04 19.11
C VAL A 366 -9.03 10.54 19.74
N PRO A 367 -8.86 11.87 19.89
CA PRO A 367 -7.71 12.46 20.57
C PRO A 367 -7.74 12.11 22.05
N ARG A 368 -6.58 11.88 22.66
CA ARG A 368 -6.48 11.36 24.03
C ARG A 368 -5.60 12.20 24.95
N GLN A 369 -4.66 12.99 24.41
CA GLN A 369 -3.69 13.74 25.21
C GLN A 369 -3.97 15.25 25.16
N ALA A 370 -3.54 15.95 26.21
CA ALA A 370 -3.60 17.42 26.24
C ALA A 370 -2.72 18.05 25.15
N SER A 371 -1.57 17.44 24.87
CA SER A 371 -0.64 17.85 23.81
C SER A 371 -1.30 17.86 22.42
N ASP A 372 -2.28 16.98 22.18
CA ASP A 372 -3.02 16.94 20.93
C ASP A 372 -3.66 18.32 20.68
N VAL A 373 -4.35 18.88 21.68
CA VAL A 373 -5.05 20.15 21.50
C VAL A 373 -4.15 21.39 21.66
N GLU A 374 -2.88 21.23 22.04
CA GLU A 374 -1.91 22.32 22.24
C GLU A 374 -1.28 22.82 20.93
N SER A 375 -1.31 22.02 19.85
CA SER A 375 -0.91 22.43 18.49
C SER A 375 -2.08 22.27 17.50
N PRO A 376 -3.00 23.26 17.42
CA PRO A 376 -4.27 23.09 16.71
C PRO A 376 -4.15 22.74 15.22
N GLN A 377 -3.03 23.08 14.56
CA GLN A 377 -2.82 22.79 13.14
C GLN A 377 -2.38 21.33 12.92
N ASN A 378 -1.41 20.84 13.69
CA ASN A 378 -0.88 19.47 13.53
C ASN A 378 -1.88 18.41 14.00
N TYR A 379 -2.59 18.72 15.09
CA TYR A 379 -3.60 17.83 15.63
C TYR A 379 -4.85 17.74 14.74
N ALA A 380 -5.33 18.86 14.21
CA ALA A 380 -6.47 18.83 13.30
C ALA A 380 -6.16 17.99 12.05
N SER A 381 -4.91 18.04 11.54
CA SER A 381 -4.49 17.16 10.44
C SER A 381 -4.38 15.70 10.86
N ALA A 382 -3.73 15.36 11.98
CA ALA A 382 -3.57 13.97 12.40
C ALA A 382 -4.92 13.30 12.73
N GLN A 383 -5.84 14.02 13.37
CA GLN A 383 -7.19 13.52 13.57
C GLN A 383 -7.95 13.36 12.25
N ALA A 384 -7.85 14.34 11.35
CA ALA A 384 -8.55 14.28 10.06
C ALA A 384 -8.04 13.14 9.18
N PHE A 385 -6.73 12.90 9.16
CA PHE A 385 -6.15 11.74 8.47
C PHE A 385 -6.62 10.44 9.08
N GLU A 386 -6.62 10.30 10.41
CA GLU A 386 -7.11 9.06 11.03
C GLU A 386 -8.59 8.81 10.71
N ALA A 387 -9.42 9.85 10.78
CA ALA A 387 -10.84 9.72 10.46
C ALA A 387 -11.08 9.32 8.99
N LEU A 388 -10.23 9.80 8.08
CA LEU A 388 -10.27 9.44 6.66
C LEU A 388 -9.88 7.96 6.47
N VAL A 389 -8.72 7.55 6.99
CA VAL A 389 -8.20 6.18 6.79
C VAL A 389 -9.02 5.15 7.56
N LEU A 390 -9.59 5.50 8.72
CA LEU A 390 -10.47 4.59 9.46
C LEU A 390 -11.68 4.16 8.63
N ASP A 391 -12.30 5.09 7.90
CA ASP A 391 -13.41 4.76 6.99
C ASP A 391 -12.94 3.83 5.86
N MET A 392 -11.76 4.09 5.28
CA MET A 392 -11.15 3.22 4.27
C MET A 392 -10.84 1.82 4.81
N ASN A 393 -10.35 1.70 6.04
CA ASN A 393 -10.10 0.41 6.68
C ASN A 393 -11.41 -0.34 6.94
N VAL A 394 -12.46 0.34 7.43
CA VAL A 394 -13.78 -0.29 7.59
C VAL A 394 -14.34 -0.79 6.26
N GLN A 395 -14.13 -0.05 5.16
CA GLN A 395 -14.49 -0.51 3.82
C GLN A 395 -13.68 -1.74 3.39
N MET A 396 -12.38 -1.79 3.70
CA MET A 396 -11.54 -2.95 3.43
C MET A 396 -12.00 -4.19 4.20
N GLU A 397 -12.30 -4.04 5.49
CA GLU A 397 -12.82 -5.15 6.31
C GLU A 397 -14.16 -5.68 5.76
N ALA A 398 -15.02 -4.79 5.25
CA ALA A 398 -16.24 -5.19 4.57
C ALA A 398 -15.97 -5.93 3.25
N ALA A 399 -14.96 -5.52 2.49
CA ALA A 399 -14.54 -6.18 1.26
C ALA A 399 -13.99 -7.59 1.55
N PHE A 400 -13.08 -7.75 2.51
CA PHE A 400 -12.60 -9.08 2.93
C PHE A 400 -13.74 -9.99 3.39
N ALA A 401 -14.67 -9.47 4.20
CA ALA A 401 -15.82 -10.24 4.64
C ALA A 401 -16.74 -10.66 3.47
N ALA A 402 -16.91 -9.80 2.45
CA ALA A 402 -17.71 -10.11 1.26
C ALA A 402 -17.07 -11.20 0.39
N GLU A 403 -15.74 -11.18 0.28
CA GLU A 403 -14.94 -12.16 -0.48
C GLU A 403 -14.64 -13.44 0.32
N GLY A 404 -15.03 -13.51 1.60
CA GLY A 404 -14.75 -14.66 2.46
C GLY A 404 -13.28 -14.80 2.86
N VAL A 405 -12.52 -13.70 2.80
CA VAL A 405 -11.10 -13.67 3.18
C VAL A 405 -10.98 -13.51 4.69
N THR A 406 -10.15 -14.36 5.30
CA THR A 406 -9.84 -14.29 6.73
C THR A 406 -8.69 -13.34 6.95
N ASN A 407 -8.86 -12.40 7.88
CA ASN A 407 -7.84 -11.44 8.27
C ASN A 407 -7.92 -11.14 9.78
N THR A 408 -6.92 -10.44 10.31
CA THR A 408 -6.89 -9.93 11.69
C THR A 408 -6.87 -8.40 11.67
N TYR A 409 -7.97 -7.77 12.07
CA TYR A 409 -8.04 -6.31 12.20
C TYR A 409 -8.31 -5.89 13.63
N GLN A 410 -7.59 -4.86 14.09
CA GLN A 410 -7.77 -4.28 15.41
C GLN A 410 -8.05 -2.77 15.32
N LEU A 411 -8.90 -2.28 16.22
CA LEU A 411 -9.15 -0.85 16.39
C LEU A 411 -8.60 -0.42 17.75
N HIS A 412 -7.71 0.55 17.74
CA HIS A 412 -7.03 1.06 18.92
C HIS A 412 -7.42 2.51 19.23
N PRO A 413 -7.21 3.01 20.46
CA PRO A 413 -7.52 4.41 20.79
C PRO A 413 -6.44 5.35 20.26
N GLY A 414 -6.83 6.46 19.62
CA GLY A 414 -5.88 7.51 19.23
C GLY A 414 -6.18 8.20 17.92
N ILE A 415 -5.18 8.92 17.42
CA ILE A 415 -5.17 9.63 16.13
C ILE A 415 -3.95 9.18 15.29
N HIS A 416 -3.73 9.79 14.13
CA HIS A 416 -2.71 9.39 13.15
C HIS A 416 -1.28 9.81 13.56
N GLU A 417 -0.78 9.27 14.67
CA GLU A 417 0.55 9.59 15.21
C GLU A 417 1.23 8.38 15.87
N ASP A 418 2.56 8.36 15.82
CA ASP A 418 3.43 7.32 16.40
C ASP A 418 3.12 6.99 17.85
N VAL A 419 2.81 7.99 18.69
CA VAL A 419 2.52 7.77 20.11
C VAL A 419 1.33 6.83 20.33
N TYR A 420 0.42 6.74 19.35
CA TYR A 420 -0.73 5.85 19.36
C TYR A 420 -0.48 4.51 18.66
N TRP A 421 0.42 4.45 17.67
CA TRP A 421 0.79 3.21 16.99
C TRP A 421 1.82 2.39 17.76
N ASN A 422 2.84 3.06 18.30
CA ASN A 422 4.00 2.46 18.96
C ASN A 422 3.66 1.39 20.00
N PRO A 423 2.68 1.58 20.90
CA PRO A 423 2.36 0.57 21.90
C PRO A 423 2.03 -0.81 21.30
N PHE A 424 1.49 -0.86 20.07
CA PHE A 424 0.99 -2.07 19.44
C PHE A 424 2.00 -2.72 18.48
N LEU A 425 3.09 -2.03 18.11
CA LEU A 425 4.07 -2.51 17.12
C LEU A 425 4.67 -3.87 17.48
N ARG A 426 4.98 -4.10 18.76
CA ARG A 426 5.57 -5.38 19.19
C ARG A 426 4.63 -6.56 18.93
N GLN A 427 3.34 -6.38 19.17
CA GLN A 427 2.35 -7.43 18.94
C GLN A 427 2.15 -7.67 17.44
N GLU A 428 2.11 -6.59 16.66
CA GLU A 428 1.94 -6.70 15.21
C GLU A 428 3.14 -7.40 14.55
N LEU A 429 4.34 -7.01 14.93
CA LEU A 429 5.59 -7.62 14.47
C LEU A 429 5.67 -9.11 14.86
N ALA A 430 5.30 -9.45 16.10
CA ALA A 430 5.29 -10.84 16.56
C ALA A 430 4.28 -11.71 15.79
N GLY A 431 3.15 -11.13 15.40
CA GLY A 431 2.15 -11.86 14.63
C GLY A 431 2.52 -12.08 13.17
N GLN A 432 3.17 -11.11 12.51
CA GLN A 432 3.79 -11.36 11.19
C GLN A 432 4.91 -12.40 11.30
N TYR A 433 5.75 -12.29 12.33
CA TYR A 433 6.87 -13.21 12.54
C TYR A 433 6.40 -14.66 12.72
N ALA A 434 5.24 -14.89 13.35
CA ALA A 434 4.69 -16.24 13.50
C ALA A 434 4.36 -16.94 12.16
N ASN A 435 4.15 -16.16 11.10
CA ASN A 435 3.70 -16.61 9.77
C ASN A 435 4.83 -16.62 8.73
N VAL A 436 6.10 -16.60 9.17
CA VAL A 436 7.28 -16.78 8.30
C VAL A 436 8.17 -17.89 8.85
N LEU A 437 9.10 -18.37 8.04
CA LEU A 437 10.16 -19.28 8.45
C LEU A 437 11.23 -18.56 9.26
N HIS A 438 11.78 -19.26 10.25
CA HIS A 438 12.81 -18.76 11.15
C HIS A 438 14.15 -19.46 10.87
N PRO A 439 15.29 -18.88 11.32
CA PRO A 439 16.61 -19.46 11.07
C PRO A 439 16.80 -20.89 11.56
N ASP A 440 16.14 -21.27 12.65
CA ASP A 440 16.19 -22.61 13.25
C ASP A 440 15.21 -23.60 12.58
N GLY A 441 14.55 -23.17 11.50
CA GLY A 441 13.53 -23.95 10.79
C GLY A 441 12.19 -24.00 11.52
N THR A 442 12.02 -23.26 12.61
CA THR A 442 10.71 -23.02 13.22
C THR A 442 9.96 -21.93 12.44
N GLY A 443 8.73 -21.61 12.86
CA GLY A 443 7.81 -20.80 12.08
C GLY A 443 6.80 -21.65 11.32
N ALA A 444 5.65 -21.05 10.98
CA ALA A 444 4.54 -21.73 10.35
C ALA A 444 3.97 -20.86 9.21
N PRO A 445 4.72 -20.69 8.11
CA PRO A 445 4.22 -19.92 6.98
C PRO A 445 2.90 -20.51 6.47
N PRO A 446 1.93 -19.66 6.04
CA PRO A 446 0.70 -20.12 5.42
C PRO A 446 1.02 -21.05 4.23
N PRO A 447 0.29 -22.14 4.00
CA PRO A 447 0.62 -23.10 2.93
C PRO A 447 0.38 -22.52 1.54
N VAL A 448 1.09 -23.02 0.52
CA VAL A 448 0.78 -22.75 -0.90
C VAL A 448 -0.64 -23.25 -1.22
N PRO A 449 -1.49 -22.45 -1.89
CA PRO A 449 -2.90 -22.80 -2.09
C PRO A 449 -3.08 -23.98 -3.03
N THR A 450 -4.12 -24.77 -2.74
CA THR A 450 -4.69 -25.76 -3.66
C THR A 450 -5.88 -25.22 -4.44
N SER A 451 -6.47 -24.12 -3.97
CA SER A 451 -7.54 -23.38 -4.63
C SER A 451 -7.41 -21.89 -4.36
N PHE A 452 -7.70 -21.05 -5.34
CA PHE A 452 -7.70 -19.60 -5.15
C PHE A 452 -8.62 -18.86 -6.13
N ASP A 453 -8.96 -17.62 -5.77
CA ASP A 453 -9.51 -16.60 -6.65
C ASP A 453 -8.45 -15.52 -6.93
N TYR A 454 -8.50 -14.87 -8.08
CA TYR A 454 -7.54 -13.85 -8.47
C TYR A 454 -8.14 -12.86 -9.47
N ARG A 455 -7.90 -11.57 -9.24
CA ARG A 455 -8.34 -10.44 -10.03
C ARG A 455 -7.16 -9.55 -10.36
N THR A 456 -7.03 -9.19 -11.63
CA THR A 456 -5.92 -8.34 -12.09
C THR A 456 -6.27 -7.55 -13.35
N ILE A 457 -5.51 -6.48 -13.60
CA ILE A 457 -5.49 -5.76 -14.88
C ILE A 457 -4.27 -6.12 -15.75
N ALA A 458 -3.35 -6.92 -15.22
CA ALA A 458 -2.16 -7.36 -15.94
C ALA A 458 -2.53 -8.25 -17.12
N THR A 459 -1.83 -8.08 -18.25
CA THR A 459 -2.02 -8.89 -19.45
C THR A 459 -1.06 -10.06 -19.55
N GLN A 460 -0.08 -10.14 -18.65
CA GLN A 460 0.84 -11.26 -18.53
C GLN A 460 1.26 -11.37 -17.07
N PHE A 461 1.02 -12.51 -16.46
CA PHE A 461 1.32 -12.72 -15.04
C PHE A 461 1.46 -14.22 -14.72
N ASP A 462 2.19 -14.47 -13.64
CA ASP A 462 2.31 -15.77 -13.00
C ASP A 462 1.69 -15.66 -11.61
N ILE A 463 0.88 -16.64 -11.23
CA ILE A 463 0.26 -16.66 -9.91
C ILE A 463 0.10 -18.10 -9.43
N TRP A 464 0.75 -18.45 -8.31
CA TRP A 464 0.72 -19.82 -7.76
C TRP A 464 1.15 -20.90 -8.78
N GLY A 465 2.04 -20.54 -9.70
CA GLY A 465 2.54 -21.40 -10.78
C GLY A 465 1.63 -21.49 -12.01
N TRP A 466 0.50 -20.80 -12.03
CA TRP A 466 -0.35 -20.65 -13.23
C TRP A 466 0.17 -19.48 -14.05
N HIS A 467 0.46 -19.73 -15.33
CA HIS A 467 0.88 -18.67 -16.26
C HIS A 467 -0.30 -18.24 -17.11
N VAL A 468 -0.57 -16.94 -17.17
CA VAL A 468 -1.70 -16.38 -17.92
C VAL A 468 -1.22 -15.24 -18.78
N SER A 469 -1.66 -15.23 -20.04
CA SER A 469 -1.51 -14.09 -20.95
C SER A 469 -2.85 -13.70 -21.56
N VAL A 470 -3.05 -12.42 -21.76
CA VAL A 470 -4.29 -11.82 -22.27
C VAL A 470 -3.95 -10.91 -23.44
N GLN A 471 -4.57 -11.15 -24.58
CA GLN A 471 -4.51 -10.24 -25.72
C GLN A 471 -5.79 -9.41 -25.76
N ARG A 472 -5.68 -8.13 -25.39
CA ARG A 472 -6.74 -7.14 -25.45
C ARG A 472 -6.18 -5.74 -25.74
N PRO A 473 -6.96 -4.85 -26.39
CA PRO A 473 -6.52 -3.50 -26.70
C PRO A 473 -6.59 -2.54 -25.50
N ASP A 474 -7.58 -2.72 -24.63
CA ASP A 474 -7.91 -1.80 -23.54
C ASP A 474 -7.54 -2.40 -22.17
N VAL A 475 -7.31 -1.53 -21.18
CA VAL A 475 -7.12 -1.95 -19.78
C VAL A 475 -8.50 -2.37 -19.24
N ASP A 476 -8.57 -3.56 -18.65
CA ASP A 476 -9.82 -4.11 -18.11
C ASP A 476 -9.47 -5.13 -17.01
N PHE A 477 -10.45 -5.63 -16.27
CA PHE A 477 -10.23 -6.71 -15.32
C PHE A 477 -10.25 -8.08 -15.99
N LEU A 478 -9.45 -8.99 -15.44
CA LEU A 478 -9.62 -10.43 -15.62
C LEU A 478 -9.80 -11.04 -14.22
N ASP A 479 -10.93 -11.69 -14.02
CA ASP A 479 -11.26 -12.45 -12.82
C ASP A 479 -11.08 -13.95 -13.10
N LEU A 480 -10.31 -14.61 -12.26
CA LEU A 480 -10.14 -16.05 -12.16
C LEU A 480 -10.82 -16.50 -10.87
N THR A 481 -11.80 -17.38 -10.97
CA THR A 481 -12.54 -17.89 -9.79
C THR A 481 -12.54 -19.41 -9.72
N GLY A 482 -12.40 -19.92 -8.50
CA GLY A 482 -12.36 -21.34 -8.18
C GLY A 482 -11.22 -22.07 -8.88
N VAL A 483 -10.05 -21.44 -9.02
CA VAL A 483 -8.89 -21.99 -9.71
C VAL A 483 -8.33 -23.16 -8.91
N ASN A 484 -8.27 -24.35 -9.52
CA ASN A 484 -7.65 -25.55 -8.97
C ASN A 484 -7.29 -26.54 -10.09
N CYS A 485 -6.69 -27.68 -9.73
CA CYS A 485 -6.32 -28.69 -10.72
C CYS A 485 -7.50 -29.38 -11.43
N GLN A 486 -8.75 -29.15 -11.00
CA GLN A 486 -9.96 -29.64 -11.67
C GLN A 486 -10.58 -28.63 -12.64
N GLY A 487 -10.29 -27.34 -12.51
CA GLY A 487 -10.93 -26.31 -13.33
C GLY A 487 -10.72 -24.89 -12.84
N LEU A 488 -11.28 -23.95 -13.59
CA LEU A 488 -11.35 -22.53 -13.27
C LEU A 488 -12.51 -21.88 -14.03
N THR A 489 -13.00 -20.75 -13.54
CA THR A 489 -13.88 -19.87 -14.30
C THR A 489 -13.15 -18.56 -14.59
N LEU A 490 -13.13 -18.15 -15.86
CA LEU A 490 -12.61 -16.87 -16.32
C LEU A 490 -13.78 -15.92 -16.57
N GLN A 491 -13.64 -14.66 -16.15
CA GLN A 491 -14.54 -13.57 -16.50
C GLN A 491 -13.72 -12.32 -16.84
N GLY A 492 -13.99 -11.70 -17.99
CA GLY A 492 -13.18 -10.58 -18.47
C GLY A 492 -13.32 -10.40 -19.98
N THR A 493 -12.31 -9.77 -20.59
CA THR A 493 -12.28 -9.47 -22.03
C THR A 493 -10.98 -9.91 -22.69
N GLY A 494 -11.03 -10.08 -24.01
CA GLY A 494 -9.89 -10.46 -24.83
C GLY A 494 -9.66 -11.96 -24.96
N LEU A 495 -8.56 -12.29 -25.65
CA LEU A 495 -8.12 -13.66 -25.86
C LEU A 495 -7.17 -14.06 -24.71
N VAL A 496 -7.64 -14.94 -23.84
CA VAL A 496 -6.90 -15.41 -22.66
C VAL A 496 -6.27 -16.76 -22.95
N THR A 497 -4.97 -16.87 -22.74
CA THR A 497 -4.21 -18.12 -22.75
C THR A 497 -3.76 -18.45 -21.34
N VAL A 498 -4.11 -19.65 -20.86
CA VAL A 498 -3.78 -20.15 -19.52
C VAL A 498 -2.94 -21.42 -19.66
N ASP A 499 -1.76 -21.44 -19.06
CA ASP A 499 -0.94 -22.64 -18.89
C ASP A 499 -1.16 -23.21 -17.49
N VAL A 500 -1.73 -24.42 -17.45
CA VAL A 500 -1.97 -25.17 -16.21
C VAL A 500 -0.63 -25.67 -15.66
N PRO A 501 -0.36 -25.51 -14.34
CA PRO A 501 0.89 -25.98 -13.73
C PRO A 501 1.11 -27.48 -13.97
N ALA A 502 2.35 -27.87 -14.25
CA ALA A 502 2.71 -29.28 -14.44
C ALA A 502 2.38 -30.15 -13.21
N SER A 503 2.39 -29.56 -12.01
CA SER A 503 2.00 -30.20 -10.75
C SER A 503 0.54 -30.69 -10.74
N CYS A 504 -0.35 -30.09 -11.54
CA CYS A 504 -1.73 -30.54 -11.66
C CYS A 504 -1.87 -31.81 -12.51
N GLY A 505 -0.99 -32.03 -13.50
CA GLY A 505 -1.11 -33.15 -14.44
C GLY A 505 -2.42 -33.15 -15.25
N THR A 506 -3.09 -32.01 -15.35
CA THR A 506 -4.38 -31.84 -16.04
C THR A 506 -4.30 -30.79 -17.14
N GLY A 507 -5.30 -30.81 -18.03
CA GLY A 507 -5.41 -29.90 -19.15
C GLY A 507 -6.72 -30.08 -19.92
N VAL A 508 -6.83 -29.39 -21.06
CA VAL A 508 -7.98 -29.47 -21.96
C VAL A 508 -7.56 -30.15 -23.26
N HIS A 509 -8.30 -31.18 -23.67
CA HIS A 509 -8.02 -31.95 -24.89
C HIS A 509 -6.58 -32.47 -25.01
N GLY A 510 -5.97 -32.86 -23.88
CA GLY A 510 -4.59 -33.37 -23.84
C GLY A 510 -3.50 -32.30 -23.90
N SER A 511 -3.86 -31.01 -23.76
CA SER A 511 -2.94 -29.88 -23.68
C SER A 511 -3.02 -29.22 -22.29
N PRO A 512 -1.88 -28.92 -21.63
CA PRO A 512 -1.87 -28.10 -20.41
C PRO A 512 -2.20 -26.62 -20.71
N THR A 513 -2.06 -26.19 -21.95
CA THR A 513 -2.39 -24.84 -22.40
C THR A 513 -3.83 -24.79 -22.90
N VAL A 514 -4.60 -23.83 -22.40
CA VAL A 514 -5.98 -23.54 -22.78
C VAL A 514 -6.05 -22.13 -23.34
N THR A 515 -6.82 -21.91 -24.41
CA THR A 515 -7.06 -20.57 -24.96
C THR A 515 -8.56 -20.34 -25.08
N VAL A 516 -9.02 -19.19 -24.59
CA VAL A 516 -10.43 -18.81 -24.53
C VAL A 516 -10.57 -17.37 -25.00
N ASP A 517 -11.51 -17.14 -25.92
CA ASP A 517 -11.92 -15.80 -26.31
C ASP A 517 -13.11 -15.36 -25.44
N LEU A 518 -12.89 -14.38 -24.57
CA LEU A 518 -13.92 -13.81 -23.70
C LEU A 518 -14.68 -12.66 -24.38
N GLY A 519 -14.41 -12.40 -25.65
CA GLY A 519 -15.07 -11.35 -26.42
C GLY A 519 -14.41 -9.97 -26.26
N PRO A 520 -14.99 -8.95 -26.91
CA PRO A 520 -14.39 -7.62 -26.97
C PRO A 520 -14.45 -6.88 -25.62
N GLY A 521 -13.48 -5.98 -25.43
CA GLY A 521 -13.49 -4.94 -24.40
C GLY A 521 -14.66 -3.96 -24.55
N ALA A 522 -15.01 -3.26 -23.46
CA ALA A 522 -15.85 -2.07 -23.57
C ALA A 522 -15.11 -0.98 -24.39
N PRO A 523 -15.80 -0.11 -25.17
CA PRO A 523 -15.15 0.92 -26.00
C PRO A 523 -14.44 2.05 -25.23
N VAL A 524 -14.57 2.06 -23.91
CA VAL A 524 -14.02 3.05 -22.95
C VAL A 524 -13.88 2.35 -21.60
N ASP A 525 -12.88 2.74 -20.82
CA ASP A 525 -12.85 2.50 -19.37
C ASP A 525 -14.24 2.84 -18.79
N ASP A 526 -14.89 1.84 -18.18
CA ASP A 526 -16.33 1.86 -17.91
C ASP A 526 -16.78 3.08 -17.08
N GLY A 527 -17.99 3.57 -17.37
CA GLY A 527 -18.52 4.80 -16.79
C GLY A 527 -18.82 4.75 -15.27
N PRO A 528 -18.96 5.92 -14.64
CA PRO A 528 -18.81 6.15 -13.19
C PRO A 528 -19.95 5.65 -12.28
N ASP A 529 -20.85 4.78 -12.74
CA ASP A 529 -22.09 4.41 -12.02
C ASP A 529 -22.09 3.00 -11.38
N ALA A 530 -20.94 2.34 -11.31
CA ALA A 530 -20.87 0.96 -10.83
C ALA A 530 -20.49 0.88 -9.34
N ALA A 531 -21.51 0.77 -8.48
CA ALA A 531 -21.35 0.06 -7.22
C ALA A 531 -20.92 -1.38 -7.54
N ALA A 532 -19.63 -1.67 -7.35
CA ALA A 532 -18.89 -2.83 -7.87
C ALA A 532 -18.85 -2.86 -9.40
N ILE A 533 -17.68 -2.69 -10.02
CA ILE A 533 -17.48 -3.08 -11.42
C ILE A 533 -17.25 -4.61 -11.41
N PRO A 534 -18.24 -5.46 -11.72
CA PRO A 534 -17.93 -6.85 -12.08
C PRO A 534 -16.99 -6.85 -13.27
N ALA A 535 -16.07 -7.82 -13.41
CA ALA A 535 -15.30 -7.92 -14.65
C ALA A 535 -16.25 -7.90 -15.85
N TYR A 536 -16.06 -6.90 -16.73
CA TYR A 536 -16.84 -6.76 -17.95
C TYR A 536 -16.47 -7.88 -18.91
N GLY A 537 -17.38 -8.21 -19.83
CA GLY A 537 -17.11 -9.18 -20.90
C GLY A 537 -17.64 -10.60 -20.66
N GLY A 538 -17.02 -11.55 -21.32
CA GLY A 538 -17.47 -12.94 -21.39
C GLY A 538 -17.09 -13.75 -20.16
N THR A 539 -17.87 -14.79 -19.90
CA THR A 539 -17.56 -15.79 -18.87
C THR A 539 -17.32 -17.14 -19.52
N ALA A 540 -16.23 -17.81 -19.14
CA ALA A 540 -15.92 -19.16 -19.59
C ALA A 540 -15.59 -20.07 -18.40
N ARG A 541 -16.28 -21.20 -18.32
CA ARG A 541 -15.97 -22.25 -17.35
C ARG A 541 -15.12 -23.31 -18.01
N ILE A 542 -13.92 -23.52 -17.49
CA ILE A 542 -12.93 -24.47 -17.99
C ILE A 542 -12.91 -25.66 -17.03
N SER A 543 -13.13 -26.86 -17.57
CA SER A 543 -12.95 -28.12 -16.83
C SER A 543 -11.67 -28.79 -17.30
N LEU A 544 -10.80 -29.14 -16.36
CA LEU A 544 -9.52 -29.78 -16.63
C LEU A 544 -9.64 -31.30 -16.45
N THR A 545 -9.00 -32.03 -17.34
CA THR A 545 -8.97 -33.51 -17.36
C THR A 545 -7.53 -34.00 -17.30
N PRO A 546 -7.27 -35.20 -16.73
CA PRO A 546 -5.92 -35.76 -16.71
C PRO A 546 -5.28 -35.79 -18.09
N LEU A 547 -4.04 -35.31 -18.21
CA LEU A 547 -3.25 -35.49 -19.41
C LEU A 547 -2.94 -36.99 -19.58
N ALA A 548 -3.08 -37.52 -20.80
CA ALA A 548 -2.64 -38.89 -21.07
C ALA A 548 -1.12 -38.96 -20.89
N GLY A 549 -0.68 -39.72 -19.88
CA GLY A 549 0.73 -39.85 -19.50
C GLY A 549 1.58 -40.64 -20.49
#